data_AF-A0A6V8D7J2-F1
#
_entry.id   AF-A0A6V8D7J2-F1
#
_cell.length_a   1.000
_cell.length_b   1.000
_cell.length_c   1.000
_cell.angle_alpha   90.00
_cell.angle_beta   90.00
_cell.angle_gamma   90.00
#
_symmetry.space_group_name_H-M   'P 1'
#
loop_
_entity.id
_entity.type
_entity.pdbx_description
1 polymer ?
#
loop_
_entity_poly.entity_id
_entity_poly.type
_entity_poly.pdbx_seq_one_letter_code
_entity_poly.pdbx_strand_id
1 'polypeptide(L)'
;MWVFPDGVLWEDDIDKRWFSETGERVAEVVFPSRHAAKSGRACLTLHPIGVMQLEAQTEPPYGGKAGDAPPPSTRLAAWWRSLL
;
A
#
# COMPACT_ATOMS: atom_id res chain seq x y z
N MET A 1 -6.68 -5.46 13.17
CA MET A 1 -7.15 -4.97 11.86
C MET A 1 -7.60 -3.53 12.06
N TRP A 2 -6.99 -2.58 11.36
CA TRP A 2 -7.42 -1.18 11.36
C TRP A 2 -8.30 -0.93 10.15
N VAL A 3 -9.34 -0.11 10.30
CA VAL A 3 -10.28 0.23 9.22
C VAL A 3 -10.25 1.73 9.00
N PHE A 4 -10.10 2.13 7.74
CA PHE A 4 -10.11 3.53 7.29
C PHE A 4 -11.32 3.72 6.37
N PRO A 5 -12.41 4.34 6.86
CA PRO A 5 -13.65 4.51 6.08
C PRO A 5 -13.45 5.24 4.75
N ASP A 6 -12.50 6.18 4.71
CA ASP A 6 -12.20 7.03 3.55
C ASP A 6 -11.13 6.43 2.61
N GLY A 7 -10.65 5.22 2.92
CA GLY A 7 -9.58 4.54 2.19
C GLY A 7 -8.20 4.73 2.81
N VAL A 8 -7.19 4.12 2.19
CA VAL A 8 -5.85 3.95 2.79
C VAL A 8 -4.72 4.71 2.07
N LEU A 9 -5.04 5.43 0.99
CA LEU A 9 -4.02 6.02 0.12
C LEU A 9 -3.27 7.18 0.77
N TRP A 10 -3.93 7.97 1.61
CA TRP A 10 -3.34 9.12 2.32
C TRP A 10 -2.92 8.80 3.75
N GLU A 11 -2.93 7.52 4.10
CA GLU A 11 -2.62 7.05 5.44
C GLU A 11 -1.12 6.76 5.54
N ASP A 12 -0.30 7.81 5.57
CA ASP A 12 1.14 7.68 5.79
C ASP A 12 1.44 7.20 7.22
N ASP A 13 2.60 6.57 7.41
CA ASP A 13 3.13 6.16 8.72
C ASP A 13 2.16 5.30 9.59
N ILE A 14 1.30 4.48 8.96
CA ILE A 14 0.32 3.61 9.68
C ILE A 14 1.01 2.69 10.68
N ASP A 15 2.17 2.15 10.34
CA ASP A 15 2.95 1.27 11.21
C ASP A 15 3.36 1.98 12.51
N LYS A 16 3.79 3.24 12.41
CA LYS A 16 4.16 4.07 13.56
C LYS A 16 2.93 4.43 14.39
N ARG A 17 1.83 4.79 13.74
CA ARG A 17 0.56 5.11 14.41
C ARG A 17 -0.01 3.88 15.13
N TRP A 18 0.05 2.70 14.52
CA TRP A 18 -0.36 1.43 15.14
C TRP A 18 0.47 1.13 16.39
N PHE A 19 1.79 1.27 16.29
CA PHE A 19 2.68 1.09 17.44
C PHE A 19 2.36 2.08 18.57
N SER A 20 2.08 3.35 18.24
CA SER A 20 1.72 4.36 19.22
C SER A 20 0.42 4.05 19.96
N GLU A 21 -0.57 3.45 19.29
CA GLU A 21 -1.87 3.13 19.88
C GLU A 21 -1.89 1.80 20.64
N THR A 22 -1.11 0.83 20.18
CA THR A 22 -1.20 -0.57 20.66
C THR A 22 0.05 -1.06 21.39
N GLY A 23 1.20 -0.40 21.19
CA GLY A 23 2.52 -0.88 21.62
C GLY A 23 3.07 -2.04 20.78
N GLU A 24 2.35 -2.50 19.76
CA GLU A 24 2.75 -3.63 18.91
C GLU A 24 3.59 -3.16 17.72
N ARG A 25 4.71 -3.84 17.45
CA ARG A 25 5.51 -3.56 16.24
C ARG A 25 4.90 -4.26 15.04
N VAL A 26 4.65 -3.50 13.98
CA VAL A 26 4.14 -4.03 12.72
C VAL A 26 5.30 -4.65 11.91
N ALA A 27 5.19 -5.93 11.59
CA ALA A 27 6.15 -6.62 10.73
C ALA A 27 5.84 -6.45 9.24
N GLU A 28 4.56 -6.34 8.89
CA GLU A 28 4.07 -6.17 7.52
C GLU A 28 2.67 -5.59 7.54
N VAL A 29 2.34 -4.79 6.53
CA VAL A 29 0.99 -4.28 6.28
C VAL A 29 0.46 -4.87 4.98
N VAL A 30 -0.77 -5.37 5.01
CA VAL A 30 -1.49 -5.88 3.84
C VAL A 30 -2.76 -5.06 3.67
N PHE A 31 -3.00 -4.58 2.44
CA PHE A 31 -4.15 -3.74 2.10
C PHE A 31 -5.12 -4.50 1.17
N PRO A 32 -6.18 -5.12 1.71
CA PRO A 32 -7.32 -5.54 0.89
C PRO A 32 -8.02 -4.29 0.34
N SER A 33 -7.83 -4.01 -0.95
CA SER A 33 -8.33 -2.79 -1.59
C SER A 33 -8.84 -3.06 -3.00
N ARG A 34 -9.67 -2.15 -3.52
CA ARG A 34 -10.17 -2.21 -4.89
C ARG A 34 -9.12 -1.70 -5.88
N HIS A 35 -9.08 -2.31 -7.06
CA HIS A 35 -8.37 -1.76 -8.22
C HIS A 35 -9.38 -1.08 -9.16
N ALA A 36 -9.07 0.12 -9.64
CA ALA A 36 -9.89 0.85 -10.60
C ALA A 36 -9.07 1.17 -11.86
N ALA A 37 -9.53 0.68 -13.02
CA ALA A 37 -8.90 0.91 -14.31
C ALA A 37 -9.94 1.17 -15.40
N LYS A 38 -9.60 2.06 -16.35
CA LYS A 38 -10.48 2.42 -17.48
C LYS A 38 -10.86 1.22 -18.36
N SER A 39 -10.06 0.15 -18.36
CA SER A 39 -10.32 -1.07 -19.14
C SER A 39 -11.54 -1.85 -18.68
N GLY A 40 -11.99 -1.69 -17.43
CA GLY A 40 -13.12 -2.43 -16.86
C GLY A 40 -12.92 -3.94 -16.77
N ARG A 41 -11.71 -4.44 -17.03
CA ARG A 41 -11.43 -5.88 -17.06
C ARG A 41 -11.36 -6.43 -15.65
N ALA A 42 -12.12 -7.50 -15.39
CA ALA A 42 -12.04 -8.22 -14.11
C ALA A 42 -10.61 -8.74 -13.88
N CYS A 43 -10.07 -8.45 -12.70
CA CYS A 43 -8.74 -8.87 -12.31
C CYS A 43 -8.64 -9.04 -10.78
N LEU A 44 -7.69 -9.87 -10.37
CA LEU A 44 -7.15 -9.89 -9.03
C LEU A 44 -5.69 -9.46 -9.12
N THR A 45 -5.31 -8.43 -8.39
CA THR A 45 -4.00 -7.80 -8.51
C THR A 45 -3.25 -7.85 -7.19
N LEU A 46 -1.92 -7.98 -7.29
CA LEU A 46 -1.01 -7.86 -6.16
C LEU A 46 0.14 -6.96 -6.58
N HIS A 47 0.45 -5.94 -5.78
CA HIS A 47 1.56 -5.03 -6.03
C HIS A 47 2.04 -4.37 -4.73
N PRO A 48 3.32 -3.96 -4.64
CA PRO A 48 3.76 -3.03 -3.60
C PRO A 48 3.14 -1.64 -3.82
N ILE A 49 3.13 -0.82 -2.77
CA ILE A 49 2.75 0.60 -2.82
C ILE A 49 4.02 1.47 -2.91
N GLY A 50 3.94 2.62 -3.59
CA GLY A 50 5.06 3.56 -3.73
C GLY A 50 4.88 4.49 -4.94
N VAL A 51 5.64 5.59 -4.95
CA VAL A 51 5.59 6.65 -5.97
C VAL A 51 7.00 6.96 -6.52
N MET A 52 7.75 5.89 -6.81
CA MET A 52 9.16 5.96 -7.21
C MET A 52 9.40 6.74 -8.52
N GLN A 53 8.39 6.80 -9.39
CA GLN A 53 8.51 7.39 -10.72
C GLN A 53 8.43 8.92 -10.74
N LEU A 54 7.98 9.55 -9.66
CA LEU A 54 7.80 11.00 -9.58
C LEU A 54 9.05 11.67 -9.00
N GLU A 55 9.31 12.92 -9.41
CA GLU A 55 10.40 13.72 -8.84
C GLU A 55 10.10 14.08 -7.38
N ALA A 56 11.11 14.03 -6.51
CA ALA A 56 10.94 14.06 -5.04
C ALA A 56 10.22 15.31 -4.46
N GLN A 57 10.06 16.38 -5.23
CA GLN A 57 9.37 17.60 -4.82
C GLN A 57 7.98 17.77 -5.45
N THR A 58 7.51 16.75 -6.17
CA THR A 58 6.17 16.76 -6.77
C THR A 58 5.15 16.16 -5.81
N GLU A 59 3.91 16.65 -5.88
CA GLU A 59 2.80 16.11 -5.08
C GLU A 59 2.18 14.91 -5.79
N PRO A 60 2.19 13.70 -5.20
CA PRO A 60 1.54 12.55 -5.79
C PRO A 60 0.01 12.70 -5.83
N PRO A 61 -0.65 12.37 -6.96
CA PRO A 61 -2.10 12.51 -7.07
C PRO A 61 -2.90 11.51 -6.21
N TYR A 62 -2.26 10.47 -5.67
CA TYR A 62 -2.91 9.36 -4.97
C TYR A 62 -2.21 8.99 -3.65
N GLY A 63 -1.71 9.99 -2.93
CA GLY A 63 -1.06 9.83 -1.63
C GLY A 63 0.38 9.32 -1.68
N GLY A 64 1.01 9.21 -0.50
CA GLY A 64 2.43 8.91 -0.35
C GLY A 64 3.35 10.08 -0.69
N LYS A 65 4.65 9.79 -0.86
CA LYS A 65 5.71 10.77 -1.16
C LYS A 65 6.37 10.46 -2.50
N ALA A 66 6.58 11.48 -3.32
CA ALA A 66 7.22 11.31 -4.61
C ALA A 66 8.68 10.85 -4.49
N GLY A 67 9.11 9.99 -5.42
CA GLY A 67 10.44 9.41 -5.41
C GLY A 67 10.66 8.38 -4.29
N ASP A 68 9.61 7.98 -3.59
CA ASP A 68 9.68 7.13 -2.41
C ASP A 68 8.85 5.85 -2.56
N ALA A 69 9.23 4.80 -1.84
CA ALA A 69 8.46 3.59 -1.68
C ALA A 69 8.89 2.85 -0.41
N PRO A 70 7.94 2.33 0.39
CA PRO A 70 8.28 1.39 1.45
C PRO A 70 8.91 0.11 0.87
N PRO A 71 9.77 -0.58 1.63
CA PRO A 71 10.31 -1.88 1.22
C PRO A 71 9.17 -2.85 0.87
N PRO A 72 9.22 -3.53 -0.29
CA PRO A 72 8.20 -4.49 -0.67
C PRO A 72 8.27 -5.74 0.21
N SER A 73 7.14 -6.41 0.41
CA SER A 73 7.12 -7.70 1.08
C SER A 73 7.92 -8.75 0.30
N THR A 74 8.81 -9.46 0.99
CA THR A 74 9.55 -10.60 0.43
C THR A 74 8.64 -11.78 0.07
N ARG A 75 7.36 -11.75 0.50
CA ARG A 75 6.36 -12.79 0.25
C ARG A 75 5.49 -12.53 -0.99
N LEU A 76 5.68 -11.41 -1.69
CA LEU A 76 4.89 -11.06 -2.89
C LEU A 76 4.81 -12.21 -3.91
N ALA A 77 5.94 -12.83 -4.24
CA ALA A 77 5.98 -13.93 -5.21
C ALA A 77 5.24 -15.20 -4.71
N ALA A 78 5.30 -15.48 -3.40
CA ALA A 78 4.58 -16.61 -2.82
C ALA A 78 3.07 -16.38 -2.87
N TRP A 79 2.61 -15.19 -2.50
CA TRP A 79 1.20 -14.82 -2.60
C TRP A 79 0.70 -14.84 -4.03
N TRP A 80 1.46 -14.30 -4.98
CA TRP A 80 1.07 -14.34 -6.39
C TRP A 80 0.78 -15.77 -6.87
N ARG A 81 1.63 -16.74 -6.49
CA ARG A 81 1.41 -18.15 -6.83
C ARG A 81 0.18 -18.75 -6.16
N SER A 82 -0.21 -18.28 -4.98
CA SER A 82 -1.43 -18.73 -4.29
C SER A 82 -2.71 -18.13 -4.87
N LEU A 83 -2.61 -17.11 -5.74
CA LEU A 83 -3.74 -16.48 -6.41
C LEU A 83 -4.04 -17.07 -7.81
N LEU A 84 -3.16 -17.97 -8.30
CA LEU A 84 -3.31 -18.72 -9.54
C LEU A 84 -3.98 -20.08 -9.28
#